data_AF-A0AAW8TSD2-F1
#
_entry.id   AF-A0AAW8TSD2-F1
#
_cell.length_a   1.000
_cell.length_b   1.000
_cell.length_c   1.000
_cell.angle_alpha   90.00
_cell.angle_beta   90.00
_cell.angle_gamma   90.00
#
_symmetry.space_group_name_H-M   'P 1'
#
loop_
_entity.id
_entity.type
_entity.pdbx_description
1 polymer ?
#
loop_
_entity_poly.entity_id
_entity_poly.type
_entity_poly.pdbx_seq_one_letter_code
_entity_poly.pdbx_strand_id
1 'polypeptide(L)'
;MTDLEKVQALQEKIKADEVAVADFIKYGMANKQTFYNLRDDKVNPEKMTVKTAHNLARCYDILFPSVGESRDYRWGRVIGFLDFISPLTQEERDGIQHKPNHWFLQIHKRRMDLEPKAMIDWQMELASIMDAMTEEDMTDVPLSGMYLLGEGKERYRLTGMQDAKS
;
A
#
# COMPACT_ATOMS: atom_id res chain seq x y z
N MET A 1 5.17 -6.34 -16.96
CA MET A 1 4.47 -5.25 -17.67
C MET A 1 5.39 -4.04 -17.76
N THR A 2 5.56 -3.49 -18.96
CA THR A 2 6.21 -2.22 -19.25
C THR A 2 5.36 -1.04 -18.74
N ASP A 3 5.95 0.16 -18.65
CA ASP A 3 5.19 1.37 -18.28
C ASP A 3 4.05 1.62 -19.27
N LEU A 4 4.25 1.40 -20.57
CA LEU A 4 3.20 1.53 -21.58
C LEU A 4 2.04 0.55 -21.32
N GLU A 5 2.35 -0.73 -21.08
CA GLU A 5 1.34 -1.75 -20.76
C GLU A 5 0.58 -1.41 -19.47
N LYS A 6 1.25 -0.84 -18.46
CA LYS A 6 0.63 -0.36 -17.22
C LYS A 6 -0.30 0.82 -17.45
N VAL A 7 0.09 1.79 -18.29
CA VAL A 7 -0.78 2.93 -18.63
C VAL A 7 -2.00 2.46 -19.42
N GLN A 8 -1.84 1.54 -20.36
CA GLN A 8 -2.95 0.94 -21.10
C GLN A 8 -3.90 0.17 -20.16
N ALA A 9 -3.36 -0.65 -19.24
CA ALA A 9 -4.17 -1.35 -18.25
C ALA A 9 -4.90 -0.38 -17.29
N LEU A 10 -4.23 0.70 -16.86
CA LEU A 10 -4.85 1.76 -16.06
C LEU A 10 -6.00 2.45 -16.81
N GLN A 11 -5.81 2.71 -18.11
CA GLN A 11 -6.83 3.33 -18.95
C GLN A 11 -8.09 2.45 -19.02
N GLU A 12 -7.94 1.14 -19.23
CA GLU A 12 -9.06 0.21 -19.25
C GLU A 12 -9.79 0.15 -17.90
N LYS A 13 -9.05 0.17 -16.78
CA LYS A 13 -9.64 0.22 -15.43
C LYS A 13 -10.41 1.51 -15.16
N ILE A 14 -9.91 2.64 -15.64
CA ILE A 14 -10.61 3.93 -15.57
C ILE A 14 -11.91 3.90 -16.38
N LYS A 15 -11.90 3.30 -17.58
CA LYS A 15 -13.10 3.16 -18.43
C LYS A 15 -14.15 2.23 -17.82
N ALA A 16 -13.70 1.21 -17.09
CA ALA A 16 -14.56 0.30 -16.36
C ALA A 16 -15.10 0.88 -15.03
N ASP A 17 -14.85 2.17 -14.75
CA ASP A 17 -15.19 2.84 -13.48
C ASP A 17 -14.60 2.14 -12.23
N GLU A 18 -13.51 1.39 -12.39
CA GLU A 18 -12.80 0.71 -11.29
C GLU A 18 -11.80 1.61 -10.55
N VAL A 19 -11.62 2.86 -11.01
CA VAL A 19 -10.71 3.85 -10.40
C VAL A 19 -11.47 5.12 -10.07
N ALA A 20 -11.50 5.49 -8.78
CA ALA A 20 -12.04 6.77 -8.38
C ALA A 20 -11.11 7.93 -8.79
N VAL A 21 -11.70 9.04 -9.23
CA VAL A 21 -10.96 10.27 -9.62
C VAL A 21 -10.05 10.76 -8.50
N ALA A 22 -10.52 10.69 -7.25
CA ALA A 22 -9.76 11.13 -6.08
C ALA A 22 -8.47 10.31 -5.90
N ASP A 23 -8.56 8.99 -6.04
CA ASP A 23 -7.43 8.08 -5.89
C ASP A 23 -6.43 8.26 -7.04
N PHE A 24 -6.91 8.39 -8.27
CA PHE A 24 -6.04 8.69 -9.41
C PHE A 24 -5.24 9.99 -9.22
N ILE A 25 -5.88 11.08 -8.79
CA ILE A 25 -5.21 12.38 -8.57
C ILE A 25 -4.15 12.24 -7.48
N LYS A 26 -4.50 11.55 -6.40
CA LYS A 26 -3.63 11.36 -5.24
C LYS A 26 -2.39 10.54 -5.57
N TYR A 27 -2.52 9.47 -6.36
CA TYR A 27 -1.43 8.51 -6.59
C TYR A 27 -0.70 8.70 -7.92
N GLY A 28 -1.36 9.21 -8.95
CA GLY A 28 -0.76 9.38 -10.27
C GLY A 28 0.05 10.66 -10.46
N MET A 29 0.11 11.53 -9.44
CA MET A 29 0.71 12.87 -9.55
C MET A 29 0.21 13.60 -10.81
N ALA A 30 -1.06 13.39 -11.16
CA ALA A 30 -1.73 13.89 -12.34
C ALA A 30 -3.02 14.61 -11.93
N ASN A 31 -3.54 15.47 -12.80
CA ASN A 31 -4.73 16.25 -12.48
C ASN A 31 -6.02 15.55 -12.96
N LYS A 32 -7.16 16.09 -12.53
CA LYS A 32 -8.50 15.64 -12.92
C LYS A 32 -8.72 15.60 -14.44
N GLN A 33 -8.10 16.53 -15.18
CA GLN A 33 -8.21 16.59 -16.63
C GLN A 33 -7.53 15.37 -17.29
N THR A 34 -6.36 14.95 -16.79
CA THR A 34 -5.67 13.75 -17.28
C THR A 34 -6.52 12.50 -17.09
N PHE A 35 -7.22 12.36 -15.96
CA PHE A 35 -8.14 11.24 -15.73
C PHE A 35 -9.23 11.16 -16.81
N TYR A 36 -9.95 12.26 -17.04
CA TYR A 36 -11.03 12.27 -18.04
C TYR A 36 -10.51 12.13 -19.46
N ASN A 37 -9.32 12.65 -19.74
CA ASN A 37 -8.69 12.47 -21.04
C ASN A 37 -8.31 11.01 -21.30
N LEU A 38 -7.85 10.27 -20.28
CA LEU A 38 -7.62 8.82 -20.37
C LEU A 38 -8.92 8.06 -20.55
N ARG A 39 -9.95 8.39 -19.76
CA ARG A 39 -11.28 7.77 -19.83
C ARG A 39 -11.92 7.92 -21.20
N ASP A 40 -11.86 9.12 -21.77
CA ASP A 40 -12.52 9.48 -23.03
C ASP A 40 -11.62 9.28 -24.28
N ASP A 41 -10.50 8.54 -24.17
CA ASP A 41 -9.55 8.28 -25.27
C ASP A 41 -8.95 9.52 -25.95
N LYS A 42 -8.91 10.66 -25.25
CA LYS A 42 -8.39 11.93 -25.78
C LYS A 42 -6.86 12.02 -25.77
N VAL A 43 -6.17 11.07 -25.13
CA VAL A 43 -4.70 11.01 -25.10
C VAL A 43 -4.25 9.59 -25.43
N ASN A 44 -3.34 9.46 -26.39
CA ASN A 44 -2.74 8.19 -26.75
C ASN A 44 -1.51 7.91 -25.84
N PRO A 45 -1.50 6.79 -25.07
CA PRO A 45 -0.38 6.40 -24.21
C PRO A 45 0.98 6.34 -24.92
N GLU A 46 1.03 5.92 -26.19
CA GLU A 46 2.27 5.79 -26.98
C GLU A 46 2.90 7.15 -27.33
N LYS A 47 2.10 8.22 -27.29
CA LYS A 47 2.53 9.60 -27.62
C LYS A 47 2.81 10.43 -26.36
N MET A 48 2.69 9.84 -25.17
CA MET A 48 2.97 10.54 -23.93
C MET A 48 4.46 10.76 -23.72
N THR A 49 4.81 11.79 -22.96
CA THR A 49 6.20 11.94 -22.50
C THR A 49 6.56 10.77 -21.57
N VAL A 50 7.84 10.36 -21.58
CA VAL A 50 8.36 9.31 -20.71
C VAL A 50 8.01 9.59 -19.24
N LYS A 51 8.15 10.84 -18.79
CA LYS A 51 7.81 11.26 -17.42
C LYS A 51 6.33 11.04 -17.09
N THR A 52 5.42 11.40 -18.01
CA THR A 52 3.98 11.19 -17.82
C THR A 52 3.64 9.71 -17.78
N ALA A 53 4.16 8.94 -18.74
CA ALA A 53 3.94 7.49 -18.78
C ALA A 53 4.43 6.80 -17.50
N HIS A 54 5.61 7.18 -17.02
CA HIS A 54 6.18 6.64 -15.78
C HIS A 54 5.32 6.95 -14.54
N ASN A 55 4.83 8.20 -14.40
CA ASN A 55 3.96 8.56 -13.28
C ASN A 55 2.62 7.81 -13.29
N LEU A 56 2.04 7.63 -14.49
CA LEU A 56 0.81 6.86 -14.65
C LEU A 56 1.02 5.36 -14.45
N ALA A 57 2.17 4.82 -14.88
CA ALA A 57 2.55 3.44 -14.58
C ALA A 57 2.71 3.20 -13.06
N ARG A 58 3.29 4.16 -12.33
CA ARG A 58 3.32 4.14 -10.86
C ARG A 58 1.91 4.22 -10.26
N CYS A 59 1.03 5.04 -10.81
CA CYS A 59 -0.38 5.08 -10.41
C CYS A 59 -1.02 3.70 -10.52
N TYR A 60 -0.80 3.02 -11.64
CA TYR A 60 -1.26 1.65 -11.87
C TYR A 60 -0.71 0.70 -10.81
N ASP A 61 0.60 0.69 -10.56
CA ASP A 61 1.20 -0.21 -9.55
C ASP A 61 0.64 0.04 -8.13
N ILE A 62 0.27 1.28 -7.83
CA ILE A 62 -0.34 1.65 -6.56
C ILE A 62 -1.82 1.21 -6.50
N LEU A 63 -2.58 1.37 -7.58
CA LEU A 63 -4.00 1.00 -7.59
C LEU A 63 -4.22 -0.49 -7.81
N PHE A 64 -3.34 -1.13 -8.59
CA PHE A 64 -3.43 -2.48 -9.10
C PHE A 64 -2.07 -3.19 -9.01
N PRO A 65 -1.56 -3.45 -7.79
CA PRO A 65 -0.31 -4.15 -7.62
C PRO A 65 -0.34 -5.49 -8.38
N SER A 66 0.54 -5.64 -9.37
CA SER A 66 0.57 -6.78 -10.32
C SER A 66 1.28 -8.02 -9.77
N VAL A 67 1.39 -8.13 -8.45
CA VAL A 67 1.92 -9.31 -7.77
C VAL A 67 0.99 -9.52 -6.59
N GLY A 68 0.46 -10.74 -6.41
CA GLY A 68 -0.15 -11.11 -5.13
C GLY A 68 0.78 -10.61 -4.03
N GLU A 69 0.22 -9.79 -3.13
CA GLU A 69 0.96 -8.90 -2.21
C GLU A 69 2.36 -9.45 -1.90
N SER A 70 3.44 -8.86 -2.43
CA SER A 70 4.77 -9.45 -2.20
C SER A 70 5.02 -9.55 -0.69
N ARG A 71 5.89 -10.47 -0.27
CA ARG A 71 6.32 -10.59 1.13
C ARG A 71 6.53 -9.23 1.80
N ASP A 72 7.33 -8.39 1.15
CA ASP A 72 7.70 -7.08 1.66
C ASP A 72 6.52 -6.12 1.70
N TYR A 73 5.60 -6.20 0.73
CA TYR A 73 4.36 -5.42 0.76
C TYR A 73 3.45 -5.84 1.91
N ARG A 74 3.28 -7.15 2.15
CA ARG A 74 2.52 -7.69 3.30
C ARG A 74 3.12 -7.21 4.61
N TRP A 75 4.45 -7.31 4.76
CA TRP A 75 5.16 -6.73 5.90
C TRP A 75 4.97 -5.23 6.03
N GLY A 76 4.97 -4.51 4.91
CA GLY A 76 4.62 -3.09 4.86
C GLY A 76 3.25 -2.84 5.50
N ARG A 77 2.24 -3.63 5.15
CA ARG A 77 0.91 -3.52 5.77
C ARG A 77 0.96 -3.80 7.27
N VAL A 78 1.67 -4.83 7.72
CA VAL A 78 1.86 -5.08 9.17
C VAL A 78 2.48 -3.87 9.88
N ILE A 79 3.52 -3.26 9.30
CA ILE A 79 4.16 -2.05 9.85
C ILE A 79 3.17 -0.89 9.90
N GLY A 80 2.40 -0.69 8.82
CA GLY A 80 1.38 0.36 8.75
C GLY A 80 0.29 0.20 9.79
N PHE A 81 -0.14 -1.04 10.08
CA PHE A 81 -1.05 -1.35 11.17
C PHE A 81 -0.45 -0.99 12.53
N LEU A 82 0.77 -1.44 12.82
CA LEU A 82 1.40 -1.20 14.12
C LEU A 82 1.60 0.30 14.39
N ASP A 83 2.02 1.04 13.37
CA ASP A 83 2.23 2.49 13.43
C ASP A 83 0.91 3.28 13.56
N PHE A 84 -0.19 2.74 13.02
CA PHE A 84 -1.53 3.30 13.20
C PHE A 84 -2.03 3.15 14.65
N ILE A 85 -1.84 1.98 15.28
CA ILE A 85 -2.24 1.77 16.68
C ILE A 85 -1.45 2.69 17.60
N SER A 86 -0.13 2.75 17.43
CA SER A 86 0.72 3.71 18.10
C SER A 86 2.00 3.90 17.29
N PRO A 87 2.47 5.15 17.11
CA PRO A 87 3.65 5.44 16.32
C PRO A 87 4.86 4.58 16.71
N LEU A 88 5.52 4.01 15.72
CA LEU A 88 6.76 3.24 15.90
C LEU A 88 7.93 4.19 16.16
N THR A 89 8.80 3.82 17.09
CA THR A 89 10.07 4.53 17.29
C THR A 89 11.01 4.29 16.11
N GLN A 90 12.04 5.13 15.97
CA GLN A 90 13.06 4.90 14.94
C GLN A 90 13.75 3.54 15.11
N GLU A 91 14.03 3.14 16.35
CA GLU A 91 14.63 1.84 16.66
C GLU A 91 13.73 0.68 16.20
N GLU A 92 12.42 0.76 16.44
CA GLU A 92 11.47 -0.26 15.99
C GLU A 92 11.40 -0.33 14.46
N ARG A 93 11.46 0.82 13.79
CA ARG A 93 11.46 0.92 12.32
C ARG A 93 12.73 0.31 11.71
N ASP A 94 13.89 0.69 12.25
CA ASP A 94 15.17 0.14 11.81
C ASP A 94 15.23 -1.37 12.10
N GLY A 95 14.75 -1.77 13.27
CA GLY A 95 14.67 -3.17 13.70
C GLY A 95 13.83 -4.02 12.75
N ILE A 96 12.58 -3.61 12.50
CA ILE A 96 11.64 -4.38 11.67
C ILE A 96 12.08 -4.42 10.19
N GLN A 97 12.78 -3.39 9.69
CA GLN A 97 13.34 -3.43 8.35
C GLN A 97 14.41 -4.53 8.19
N HIS A 98 15.23 -4.79 9.21
CA HIS A 98 16.34 -5.73 9.13
C HIS A 98 15.99 -7.14 9.64
N LYS A 99 15.09 -7.24 10.63
CA LYS A 99 14.65 -8.50 11.25
C LYS A 99 13.14 -8.44 11.52
N PRO A 100 12.31 -8.50 10.48
CA PRO A 100 10.89 -8.20 10.57
C PRO A 100 10.13 -9.09 11.54
N ASN A 101 10.32 -10.41 11.47
CA ASN A 101 9.58 -11.34 12.31
C ASN A 101 9.98 -11.18 13.79
N HIS A 102 11.28 -11.09 14.07
CA HIS A 102 11.78 -10.89 15.43
C HIS A 102 11.23 -9.62 16.08
N TRP A 103 11.30 -8.49 15.37
CA TRP A 103 10.82 -7.21 15.91
C TRP A 103 9.30 -7.15 15.98
N PHE A 104 8.59 -7.72 14.99
CA PHE A 104 7.14 -7.82 15.04
C PHE A 104 6.65 -8.46 16.34
N LEU A 105 7.22 -9.61 16.72
CA LEU A 105 6.82 -10.31 17.96
C LEU A 105 7.02 -9.44 19.20
N GLN A 106 8.12 -8.69 19.27
CA GLN A 106 8.40 -7.79 20.39
C GLN A 106 7.45 -6.59 20.43
N ILE A 107 7.28 -5.92 19.29
CA ILE A 107 6.42 -4.74 19.16
C ILE A 107 4.98 -5.13 19.43
N HIS A 108 4.49 -6.22 18.82
CA HIS A 108 3.14 -6.72 19.01
C HIS A 108 2.85 -7.02 20.48
N LYS A 109 3.74 -7.74 21.17
CA LYS A 109 3.60 -8.01 22.60
C LYS A 109 3.54 -6.71 23.41
N ARG A 110 4.47 -5.78 23.16
CA ARG A 110 4.50 -4.49 23.85
C ARG A 110 3.22 -3.68 23.62
N ARG A 111 2.66 -3.71 22.41
CA ARG A 111 1.39 -3.03 22.09
C ARG A 111 0.19 -3.70 22.73
N MET A 112 0.17 -5.03 22.83
CA MET A 112 -0.87 -5.73 23.62
C MET A 112 -0.84 -5.34 25.10
N ASP A 113 0.35 -5.07 25.66
CA ASP A 113 0.50 -4.64 27.05
C ASP A 113 0.12 -3.16 27.27
N LEU A 114 0.48 -2.27 26.34
CA LEU A 114 0.28 -0.82 26.46
C LEU A 114 -1.08 -0.34 25.95
N GLU A 115 -1.56 -0.89 24.84
CA GLU A 115 -2.75 -0.46 24.12
C GLU A 115 -3.72 -1.65 23.87
N PRO A 116 -4.09 -2.44 24.90
CA PRO A 116 -4.83 -3.68 24.73
C PRO A 116 -6.18 -3.48 24.03
N LYS A 117 -6.88 -2.39 24.34
CA LYS A 117 -8.18 -2.10 23.73
C LYS A 117 -8.06 -1.84 22.24
N ALA A 118 -7.12 -0.98 21.83
CA ALA A 118 -6.92 -0.67 20.41
C ALA A 118 -6.48 -1.91 19.62
N MET A 119 -5.58 -2.72 20.20
CA MET A 119 -5.17 -3.98 19.57
C MET A 119 -6.35 -4.95 19.38
N ILE A 120 -7.24 -5.07 20.37
CA ILE A 120 -8.45 -5.92 20.27
C ILE A 120 -9.44 -5.37 19.25
N ASP A 121 -9.71 -4.06 19.27
CA ASP A 121 -10.69 -3.40 18.39
C ASP A 121 -10.32 -3.54 16.91
N TRP A 122 -9.02 -3.66 16.61
CA TRP A 122 -8.48 -3.75 15.25
C TRP A 122 -7.84 -5.11 14.91
N GLN A 123 -7.92 -6.10 15.81
CA GLN A 123 -7.25 -7.40 15.63
C GLN A 123 -7.63 -8.12 14.34
N MET A 124 -8.86 -7.93 13.84
CA MET A 124 -9.32 -8.55 12.60
C MET A 124 -8.58 -8.02 11.38
N GLU A 125 -8.19 -6.74 11.39
CA GLU A 125 -7.42 -6.16 10.29
C GLU A 125 -6.01 -6.73 10.25
N LEU A 126 -5.37 -6.87 11.42
CA LEU A 126 -4.06 -7.51 11.51
C LEU A 126 -4.14 -8.99 11.10
N ALA A 127 -5.12 -9.74 11.61
CA ALA A 127 -5.32 -11.15 11.26
C ALA A 127 -5.50 -11.33 9.74
N SER A 128 -6.28 -10.46 9.08
CA SER A 128 -6.44 -10.52 7.62
C SER A 128 -5.14 -10.30 6.84
N ILE A 129 -4.20 -9.50 7.36
CA ILE A 129 -2.88 -9.34 6.74
C ILE A 129 -2.05 -10.61 6.96
N MET A 130 -2.04 -11.12 8.21
CA MET A 130 -1.25 -12.29 8.60
C MET A 130 -1.73 -13.58 7.92
N ASP A 131 -3.03 -13.76 7.70
CA ASP A 131 -3.61 -14.92 6.99
C ASP A 131 -3.14 -15.01 5.53
N ALA A 132 -2.72 -13.88 4.94
CA ALA A 132 -2.16 -13.84 3.59
C ALA A 132 -0.65 -14.11 3.56
N MET A 133 0.00 -14.31 4.71
CA MET A 133 1.44 -14.57 4.83
C MET A 133 1.71 -16.07 4.95
N THR A 134 2.78 -16.53 4.27
CA THR A 134 3.28 -17.90 4.39
C THR A 134 4.38 -18.00 5.46
N GLU A 135 4.79 -19.22 5.81
CA GLU A 135 5.94 -19.43 6.71
C GLU A 135 7.22 -18.80 6.17
N GLU A 136 7.41 -18.77 4.83
CA GLU A 136 8.56 -18.14 4.18
C GLU A 136 8.54 -16.61 4.34
N ASP A 137 7.34 -16.02 4.38
CA ASP A 137 7.20 -14.58 4.64
C ASP A 137 7.65 -14.24 6.07
N MET A 138 7.43 -15.15 7.02
CA MET A 138 7.69 -15.00 8.46
C MET A 138 9.16 -15.26 8.85
N THR A 139 10.09 -14.82 7.99
CA THR A 139 11.54 -14.93 8.19
C THR A 139 12.16 -13.57 8.48
N ASP A 140 13.36 -13.54 9.08
CA ASP A 140 14.13 -12.31 9.33
C ASP A 140 14.98 -11.85 8.13
N VAL A 141 14.55 -12.19 6.91
CA VAL A 141 15.19 -11.62 5.70
C VAL A 141 14.87 -10.12 5.65
N PRO A 142 15.87 -9.23 5.48
CA PRO A 142 15.63 -7.79 5.41
C PRO A 142 14.61 -7.41 4.34
N LEU A 143 13.80 -6.39 4.63
CA LEU A 143 12.77 -5.89 3.72
C LEU A 143 13.39 -4.99 2.64
N SER A 144 12.95 -5.15 1.39
CA SER A 144 13.22 -4.18 0.33
C SER A 144 12.28 -2.98 0.41
N GLY A 145 12.59 -1.89 -0.30
CA GLY A 145 11.79 -0.67 -0.30
C GLY A 145 10.30 -0.82 -0.65
N MET A 146 9.86 -1.97 -1.17
CA MET A 146 8.44 -2.27 -1.40
C MET A 146 7.59 -2.23 -0.12
N TYR A 147 8.18 -2.46 1.06
CA TYR A 147 7.44 -2.38 2.32
C TYR A 147 6.87 -0.98 2.59
N LEU A 148 7.58 0.08 2.17
CA LEU A 148 7.14 1.47 2.36
C LEU A 148 5.81 1.75 1.65
N LEU A 149 5.60 1.10 0.51
CA LEU A 149 4.33 1.20 -0.22
C LEU A 149 3.19 0.51 0.52
N GLY A 150 3.44 -0.68 1.06
CA GLY A 150 2.46 -1.41 1.89
C GLY A 150 2.10 -0.61 3.15
N GLU A 151 3.10 -0.04 3.83
CA GLU A 151 2.93 0.77 5.03
C GLU A 151 2.06 1.99 4.78
N GLY A 152 2.41 2.81 3.78
CA GLY A 152 1.69 4.04 3.48
C GLY A 152 0.23 3.79 3.08
N LYS A 153 -0.04 2.70 2.35
CA LYS A 153 -1.41 2.33 1.96
C LYS A 153 -2.23 1.84 3.14
N GLU A 154 -1.65 0.97 3.97
CA GLU A 154 -2.37 0.41 5.12
C GLU A 154 -2.73 1.51 6.12
N ARG A 155 -1.78 2.40 6.43
CA ARG A 155 -2.07 3.57 7.29
C ARG A 155 -3.22 4.41 6.75
N TYR A 156 -3.19 4.72 5.45
CA TYR A 156 -4.25 5.52 4.84
C TYR A 156 -5.62 4.82 4.92
N ARG A 157 -5.66 3.51 4.66
CA ARG A 157 -6.87 2.70 4.75
C ARG A 157 -7.45 2.71 6.15
N LEU A 158 -6.62 2.47 7.17
CA LEU A 158 -7.04 2.41 8.58
C LEU A 158 -7.53 3.77 9.08
N THR A 159 -6.85 4.87 8.74
CA THR A 159 -7.34 6.22 9.05
C THR A 159 -8.71 6.49 8.43
N GLY A 160 -8.90 6.17 7.15
CA GLY A 160 -10.20 6.32 6.48
C GLY A 160 -11.31 5.48 7.13
N MET A 161 -10.99 4.29 7.64
CA MET A 161 -11.94 3.46 8.38
C MET A 161 -12.27 4.02 9.77
N GLN A 162 -11.29 4.61 10.47
CA GLN A 162 -11.51 5.23 11.77
C GLN A 162 -12.43 6.46 11.65
N ASP A 163 -12.20 7.29 10.64
CA ASP A 163 -13.02 8.47 10.37
C ASP A 163 -14.48 8.07 10.05
N ALA A 164 -14.68 6.95 9.35
CA ALA A 164 -16.02 6.42 9.06
C ALA A 164 -16.75 5.80 10.27
N LYS A 165 -16.02 5.45 11.34
CA LYS A 165 -16.56 4.90 12.60
C LYS A 165 -16.89 5.98 13.64
N SER A 166 -16.45 7.23 13.42
CA SER A 166 -16.59 8.37 14.34
C SER A 166 -17.81 9.23 13.99
#